data_AF-A0A9J6BQE6-F1
#
_entry.id   AF-A0A9J6BQE6-F1
#
_cell.length_a   1.000
_cell.length_b   1.000
_cell.length_c   1.000
_cell.angle_alpha   90.00
_cell.angle_beta   90.00
_cell.angle_gamma   90.00
#
_symmetry.space_group_name_H-M   'P 1'
#
loop_
_entity.id
_entity.type
_entity.pdbx_description
1 polymer ?
#
loop_
_entity_poly.entity_id
_entity_poly.type
_entity_poly.pdbx_seq_one_letter_code
_entity_poly.pdbx_strand_id
1 'polypeptide(L)'
;MTTDHTQEISDLLTKYKSIIIQDLLTNKAVLQSLVEETVIDKNDLEFLLAIDDNENENSLYEKKCQYLIDTISKEGLKCFKKFCYTIESECKVLIAALINDSLNNGKKILSIALKCSLTSRPMFI
;
A
#
# COMPACT_ATOMS: atom_id res chain seq x y z
N MET A 1 -10.98 9.82 -21.84
CA MET A 1 -11.16 10.11 -20.40
C MET A 1 -10.34 9.09 -19.63
N THR A 2 -9.07 9.38 -19.38
CA THR A 2 -8.23 8.58 -18.49
C THR A 2 -8.76 8.80 -17.09
N THR A 3 -9.42 7.80 -16.52
CA THR A 3 -9.96 7.86 -15.16
C THR A 3 -8.78 7.87 -14.19
N ASP A 4 -8.39 9.07 -13.78
CA ASP A 4 -7.26 9.33 -12.89
C ASP A 4 -7.65 8.93 -11.45
N HIS A 5 -7.58 7.63 -11.17
CA HIS A 5 -7.78 7.09 -9.81
C HIS A 5 -6.58 7.38 -8.88
N THR A 6 -5.53 7.99 -9.41
CA THR A 6 -4.29 8.42 -8.75
C THR A 6 -4.61 9.21 -7.47
N GLN A 7 -5.43 10.26 -7.61
CA GLN A 7 -5.82 11.11 -6.47
C GLN A 7 -6.65 10.31 -5.45
N GLU A 8 -7.59 9.49 -5.90
CA GLU A 8 -8.45 8.71 -5.00
C GLU A 8 -7.67 7.70 -4.17
N ILE A 9 -6.63 7.07 -4.75
CA ILE A 9 -5.71 6.14 -4.10
C ILE A 9 -4.85 6.89 -3.09
N SER A 10 -4.29 8.03 -3.49
CA SER A 10 -3.45 8.87 -2.63
C SER A 10 -4.21 9.34 -1.39
N ASP A 11 -5.44 9.86 -1.56
CA ASP A 11 -6.31 10.28 -0.45
C ASP A 11 -6.66 9.11 0.47
N LEU A 12 -6.96 7.94 -0.10
CA LEU A 12 -7.30 6.74 0.67
C LEU A 12 -6.11 6.27 1.51
N LEU A 13 -4.95 6.04 0.89
CA LEU A 13 -3.76 5.61 1.62
C LEU A 13 -3.30 6.66 2.62
N THR A 14 -3.46 7.94 2.29
CA THR A 14 -3.15 9.06 3.19
C THR A 14 -3.95 9.03 4.49
N LYS A 15 -5.22 8.63 4.42
CA LYS A 15 -6.07 8.45 5.60
C LYS A 15 -5.57 7.33 6.52
N TYR A 16 -4.86 6.34 5.97
CA TYR A 16 -4.39 5.16 6.68
C TYR A 16 -2.88 5.15 6.96
N LYS A 17 -2.19 6.29 6.81
CA LYS A 17 -0.73 6.43 7.07
C LYS A 17 -0.28 5.82 8.39
N SER A 18 -1.02 6.08 9.47
CA SER A 18 -0.65 5.56 10.80
C SER A 18 -0.63 4.03 10.84
N ILE A 19 -1.61 3.38 10.20
CA ILE A 19 -1.65 1.92 10.10
C ILE A 19 -0.55 1.42 9.15
N ILE A 20 -0.32 2.10 8.02
CA ILE A 20 0.75 1.74 7.07
C ILE A 20 2.12 1.78 7.77
N ILE A 21 2.41 2.81 8.57
CA ILE A 21 3.67 2.91 9.30
C ILE A 21 3.83 1.72 10.27
N GLN A 22 2.78 1.41 11.03
CA GLN A 22 2.81 0.37 12.07
C GLN A 22 2.82 -1.05 11.50
N ASP A 23 1.93 -1.38 10.57
CA ASP A 23 1.76 -2.74 10.03
C ASP A 23 2.74 -3.04 8.88
N LEU A 24 3.09 -2.04 8.07
CA LEU A 24 3.82 -2.24 6.81
C LEU A 24 5.28 -1.79 6.90
N LEU A 25 5.56 -0.55 7.30
CA LEU A 25 6.95 -0.07 7.37
C LEU A 25 7.76 -0.74 8.48
N THR A 26 7.10 -1.16 9.56
CA THR A 26 7.76 -1.90 10.65
C THR A 26 8.04 -3.36 10.26
N ASN A 27 7.36 -3.88 9.23
CA ASN A 27 7.48 -5.28 8.82
C ASN A 27 8.33 -5.43 7.55
N LYS A 28 9.62 -5.72 7.76
CA LYS A 28 10.60 -5.88 6.67
C LYS A 28 10.23 -6.96 5.66
N ALA A 29 9.56 -8.04 6.09
CA ALA A 29 9.15 -9.12 5.19
C ALA A 29 8.13 -8.62 4.15
N VAL A 30 7.20 -7.77 4.58
CA VAL A 30 6.20 -7.16 3.68
C VAL A 30 6.87 -6.27 2.65
N LEU A 31 7.83 -5.44 3.07
CA LEU A 31 8.58 -4.57 2.17
C LEU A 31 9.34 -5.37 1.10
N GLN A 32 9.86 -6.54 1.45
CA GLN A 32 10.50 -7.44 0.48
C GLN A 32 9.47 -8.01 -0.52
N SER A 33 8.32 -8.47 -0.04
CA SER A 33 7.25 -8.95 -0.91
C SER A 33 6.73 -7.87 -1.87
N LEU A 34 6.71 -6.60 -1.45
CA LEU A 34 6.34 -5.49 -2.34
C LEU A 34 7.32 -5.32 -3.51
N VAL A 35 8.61 -5.61 -3.32
CA VAL A 35 9.60 -5.63 -4.40
C VAL A 35 9.38 -6.82 -5.33
N GLU A 36 9.11 -8.00 -4.77
CA GLU A 36 8.85 -9.22 -5.54
C GLU A 36 7.64 -9.07 -6.47
N GLU A 37 6.58 -8.43 -5.97
CA GLU A 37 5.35 -8.12 -6.75
C GLU A 37 5.50 -6.90 -7.67
N THR A 38 6.70 -6.30 -7.70
CA THR A 38 7.07 -5.11 -8.47
C THR A 38 6.18 -3.90 -8.18
N VAL A 39 5.72 -3.77 -6.92
CA VAL A 39 4.99 -2.59 -6.43
C VAL A 39 5.95 -1.43 -6.20
N ILE A 40 7.12 -1.76 -5.67
CA ILE A 40 8.25 -0.85 -5.46
C ILE A 40 9.52 -1.50 -6.06
N ASP A 41 10.53 -0.71 -6.35
CA ASP A 41 11.82 -1.22 -6.81
C ASP A 41 12.84 -1.42 -5.68
N LYS A 42 14.01 -1.96 -6.02
CA LYS A 42 15.05 -2.26 -5.02
C LYS A 42 15.62 -1.00 -4.39
N ASN A 43 15.68 0.11 -5.11
CA ASN A 43 16.15 1.39 -4.57
C ASN A 43 15.11 1.95 -3.59
N ASP A 44 13.82 1.84 -3.92
CA ASP A 44 12.73 2.21 -3.01
C ASP A 44 12.83 1.42 -1.70
N LEU A 45 13.05 0.10 -1.79
CA LEU A 45 13.21 -0.75 -0.60
C LEU A 45 14.42 -0.31 0.24
N GLU A 46 15.55 -0.02 -0.39
CA GLU A 46 16.75 0.46 0.30
C GLU A 46 16.48 1.78 1.03
N PHE A 47 15.76 2.71 0.40
CA PHE A 47 15.30 3.95 1.03
C PHE A 47 14.34 3.71 2.20
N LEU A 48 13.37 2.80 2.06
CA LEU A 48 12.42 2.47 3.13
C LEU A 48 13.09 1.79 4.33
N LEU A 49 14.17 1.03 4.10
CA LEU A 49 14.96 0.39 5.15
C LEU A 49 16.10 1.25 5.71
N ALA A 50 16.48 2.33 5.02
CA ALA A 50 17.55 3.21 5.45
C ALA A 50 17.23 3.81 6.82
N ILE A 51 18.12 3.63 7.79
CA ILE A 51 18.02 4.29 9.09
C ILE A 51 18.81 5.59 8.98
N ASP A 52 18.21 6.70 9.41
CA ASP A 52 18.91 7.97 9.52
C ASP A 52 19.01 8.32 11.01
N ASP A 53 20.20 8.14 11.59
CA ASP A 53 20.46 8.41 13.02
C ASP A 53 20.32 9.90 13.39
N ASN A 54 20.15 10.81 12.42
CA ASN A 54 20.02 12.25 12.65
C ASN A 54 18.58 12.76 12.55
N GLU A 55 17.63 11.96 12.04
CA GLU A 55 16.22 12.31 12.01
C GLU A 55 15.41 11.61 13.11
N ASN A 56 14.41 12.32 13.63
CA ASN A 56 13.44 11.72 14.52
C ASN A 56 12.75 10.55 13.80
N GLU A 57 12.81 9.34 14.36
CA GLU A 57 12.33 8.10 13.75
C GLU A 57 10.90 8.27 13.22
N ASN A 58 10.04 8.96 13.97
CA ASN A 58 8.65 9.18 13.57
C ASN A 58 8.52 10.04 12.30
N SER A 59 9.33 11.10 12.17
CA SER A 59 9.40 11.95 10.96
C SER A 59 9.91 11.17 9.75
N LEU A 60 10.90 10.30 9.97
CA LEU A 60 11.46 9.46 8.92
C LEU A 60 10.41 8.45 8.41
N TYR A 61 9.68 7.78 9.30
CA TYR A 61 8.60 6.88 8.92
C TYR A 61 7.46 7.58 8.20
N GLU A 62 7.10 8.80 8.60
CA GLU A 62 6.09 9.60 7.88
C GLU A 62 6.53 9.94 6.45
N LYS A 63 7.79 10.35 6.25
CA LYS A 63 8.35 10.62 4.91
C LYS A 63 8.35 9.36 4.05
N LYS A 64 8.81 8.23 4.59
CA LYS A 64 8.82 6.93 3.92
C LYS A 64 7.41 6.46 3.54
N CYS A 65 6.45 6.63 4.45
CA CYS A 65 5.06 6.32 4.18
C CYS A 65 4.51 7.20 3.06
N GLN A 66 4.77 8.51 3.11
CA GLN A 66 4.32 9.43 2.06
C GLN A 66 4.94 9.09 0.70
N TYR A 67 6.21 8.72 0.68
CA TYR A 67 6.92 8.27 -0.51
C TYR A 67 6.25 7.03 -1.13
N LEU A 68 6.01 6.00 -0.32
CA LEU A 68 5.34 4.78 -0.76
C LEU A 68 3.94 5.07 -1.33
N ILE A 69 3.19 5.95 -0.66
CA ILE A 69 1.86 6.37 -1.12
C ILE A 69 1.96 7.04 -2.49
N ASP A 70 2.92 7.96 -2.68
CA ASP A 70 3.11 8.66 -3.95
C ASP A 70 3.45 7.67 -5.08
N THR A 71 4.38 6.74 -4.82
CA THR A 71 4.77 5.69 -5.77
C THR A 71 3.57 4.84 -6.22
N ILE A 72 2.79 4.32 -5.26
CA ILE A 72 1.62 3.49 -5.57
C ILE A 72 0.55 4.31 -6.31
N SER A 73 0.32 5.54 -5.86
CA SER A 73 -0.71 6.42 -6.41
C SER A 73 -0.37 6.82 -7.85
N LYS A 74 0.88 7.16 -8.12
CA LYS A 74 1.40 7.58 -9.43
C LYS A 74 1.25 6.49 -10.50
N GLU A 75 1.49 5.23 -10.13
CA GLU A 75 1.26 4.07 -11.00
C GLU A 75 -0.24 3.70 -11.13
N GLY A 76 -1.07 4.27 -10.26
CA GLY A 76 -2.52 4.16 -10.28
C GLY A 76 -3.05 2.79 -9.87
N LEU A 77 -4.24 2.46 -10.37
CA LEU A 77 -5.02 1.31 -9.91
C LEU A 77 -4.29 -0.04 -10.06
N LYS A 78 -3.42 -0.19 -11.06
CA LYS A 78 -2.70 -1.46 -11.30
C LYS A 78 -1.71 -1.76 -10.19
N CYS A 79 -0.90 -0.77 -9.82
CA CYS A 79 0.05 -0.90 -8.72
C CYS A 79 -0.68 -1.03 -7.38
N PHE A 80 -1.74 -0.24 -7.18
CA PHE A 80 -2.58 -0.37 -5.98
C PHE A 80 -3.17 -1.78 -5.80
N LYS A 81 -3.61 -2.44 -6.87
CA LYS A 81 -4.09 -3.84 -6.81
C LYS A 81 -3.00 -4.79 -6.34
N LYS A 82 -1.80 -4.70 -6.92
CA LYS A 82 -0.64 -5.51 -6.54
C LYS A 82 -0.23 -5.25 -5.09
N PHE A 83 -0.20 -3.97 -4.69
CA PHE A 83 0.04 -3.57 -3.31
C PHE A 83 -0.93 -4.28 -2.37
N CYS A 84 -2.24 -4.14 -2.60
CA CYS A 84 -3.25 -4.76 -1.76
C CYS A 84 -3.17 -6.29 -1.73
N TYR A 85 -2.85 -6.91 -2.87
CA TYR A 85 -2.63 -8.35 -2.96
C TYR A 85 -1.43 -8.81 -2.12
N THR A 86 -0.33 -8.07 -2.18
CA THR A 86 0.89 -8.37 -1.42
C THR A 86 0.65 -8.31 0.08
N ILE A 87 -0.02 -7.24 0.53
CA ILE A 87 -0.17 -6.94 1.95
C ILE A 87 -1.35 -7.68 2.61
N GLU A 88 -2.19 -8.40 1.85
CA GLU A 88 -3.38 -9.07 2.38
C GLU A 88 -3.07 -10.14 3.43
N SER A 89 -1.94 -10.83 3.25
CA SER A 89 -1.54 -11.92 4.15
C SER A 89 -1.02 -11.37 5.47
N GLU A 90 -0.23 -10.30 5.37
CA GLU A 90 0.61 -9.81 6.46
C GLU A 90 -0.02 -8.61 7.19
N CYS A 91 -0.65 -7.69 6.46
CA CYS A 91 -1.25 -6.46 6.99
C CYS A 91 -2.79 -6.53 6.95
N LYS A 92 -3.36 -7.54 7.64
CA LYS A 92 -4.81 -7.79 7.65
C LYS A 92 -5.62 -6.60 8.18
N VAL A 93 -5.08 -5.86 9.15
CA VAL A 93 -5.74 -4.69 9.74
C VAL A 93 -5.85 -3.57 8.71
N LEU A 94 -4.76 -3.27 8.00
CA LEU A 94 -4.74 -2.28 6.93
C LEU A 94 -5.74 -2.65 5.82
N ILE A 95 -5.73 -3.90 5.37
CA ILE A 95 -6.63 -4.35 4.31
C ILE A 95 -8.09 -4.31 4.71
N ALA A 96 -8.42 -4.76 5.93
CA ALA A 96 -9.78 -4.65 6.45
C ALA A 96 -10.26 -3.19 6.50
N ALA A 97 -9.38 -2.27 6.93
CA ALA A 97 -9.69 -0.85 6.97
C ALA A 97 -9.92 -0.26 5.57
N LEU A 98 -9.07 -0.60 4.60
CA LEU A 98 -9.20 -0.17 3.19
C LEU A 98 -10.47 -0.71 2.53
N ILE A 99 -10.82 -1.97 2.78
CA ILE A 99 -12.07 -2.58 2.29
C ILE A 99 -13.27 -1.88 2.92
N ASN A 100 -13.25 -1.69 4.24
CA ASN A 100 -14.36 -1.05 4.94
C ASN A 100 -14.58 0.39 4.46
N ASP A 101 -13.52 1.18 4.26
CA ASP A 101 -13.65 2.53 3.70
C ASP A 101 -14.18 2.49 2.27
N SER A 102 -13.67 1.59 1.44
CA SER A 102 -14.12 1.46 0.05
C SER A 102 -15.60 1.04 -0.05
N LEU A 103 -16.09 0.23 0.90
CA LEU A 103 -17.50 -0.15 1.01
C LEU A 103 -18.37 1.02 1.52
N ASN A 104 -17.89 1.77 2.52
CA ASN A 104 -18.67 2.79 3.21
C ASN A 104 -18.70 4.14 2.46
N ASN A 105 -17.60 4.52 1.79
CA ASN A 105 -17.49 5.75 0.99
C ASN A 105 -17.94 5.59 -0.47
N GLY A 106 -18.43 4.41 -0.87
CA GLY A 106 -19.01 4.21 -2.21
C GLY A 106 -18.02 4.32 -3.37
N LYS A 107 -16.70 4.25 -3.13
CA LYS A 107 -15.66 4.21 -4.16
C LYS A 107 -15.65 2.85 -4.86
N LYS A 108 -16.67 2.62 -5.71
CA LYS A 108 -16.96 1.33 -6.35
C LYS A 108 -15.75 0.75 -7.09
N ILE A 109 -14.93 1.58 -7.73
CA ILE A 109 -13.77 1.10 -8.51
C ILE A 109 -12.68 0.53 -7.60
N LEU A 110 -12.37 1.19 -6.48
CA LEU A 110 -11.39 0.69 -5.51
C LEU A 110 -11.91 -0.55 -4.79
N SER A 111 -13.20 -0.58 -4.43
CA SER A 111 -13.83 -1.78 -3.84
C SER A 111 -13.77 -2.99 -4.78
N ILE A 112 -14.06 -2.80 -6.07
CA ILE A 112 -13.95 -3.85 -7.08
C ILE A 112 -12.49 -4.28 -7.28
N ALA A 113 -11.55 -3.32 -7.30
CA ALA A 113 -10.12 -3.60 -7.44
C ALA A 113 -9.58 -4.43 -6.27
N LEU A 114 -9.92 -4.05 -5.04
CA LEU A 114 -9.60 -4.80 -3.83
C LEU A 114 -10.19 -6.20 -3.90
N LYS A 115 -11.50 -6.31 -4.13
CA LYS A 115 -12.19 -7.61 -4.17
C LYS A 115 -11.66 -8.54 -5.27
N CYS A 116 -11.36 -8.01 -6.45
CA CYS A 116 -10.82 -8.78 -7.57
C CYS A 116 -9.39 -9.28 -7.31
N SER A 117 -8.57 -8.46 -6.65
CA SER A 117 -7.19 -8.83 -6.31
C SER A 117 -7.16 -9.94 -5.25
N LEU A 118 -7.97 -9.81 -4.20
CA LEU A 118 -8.00 -10.75 -3.06
C LEU A 118 -8.70 -12.09 -3.38
N THR A 119 -9.58 -12.12 -4.38
CA THR A 119 -10.29 -13.35 -4.79
C THR A 119 -9.59 -14.15 -5.88
N SER A 120 -8.51 -13.62 -6.47
CA SER A 120 -7.78 -14.26 -7.57
C SER A 120 -6.73 -15.27 -7.13
N ARG A 121 -6.61 -15.61 -5.84
CA ARG A 121 -5.75 -16.72 -5.44
C ARG A 121 -6.31 -18.02 -6.04
N PRO A 122 -5.60 -18.70 -6.97
CA PRO A 122 -5.85 -20.12 -7.10
C PRO A 122 -5.55 -20.71 -5.74
N MET A 123 -6.59 -21.30 -5.14
CA MET A 123 -6.46 -22.20 -4.01
C MET A 123 -5.43 -23.24 -4.45
N PHE A 124 -4.17 -23.10 -4.00
CA PHE A 124 -3.20 -24.17 -4.16
C PHE A 124 -3.67 -25.27 -3.21
N ILE A 125 -4.43 -26.20 -3.81
CA ILE A 125 -4.79 -27.51 -3.28
C ILE A 125 -3.51 -28.31 -3.10
#